data_AF-A0A2E7P3R3-F1
#
_entry.id   AF-A0A2E7P3R3-F1
#
_cell.length_a   1.000
_cell.length_b   1.000
_cell.length_c   1.000
_cell.angle_alpha   90.00
_cell.angle_beta   90.00
_cell.angle_gamma   90.00
#
_symmetry.space_group_name_H-M   'P 1'
#
loop_
_entity.id
_entity.type
_entity.pdbx_description
1 polymer ?
#
loop_
_entity_poly.entity_id
_entity_poly.type
_entity_poly.pdbx_seq_one_letter_code
_entity_poly.pdbx_strand_id
1 'polypeptide(L)'
;MGFPAGRRHTVLAALPLHVLVRLQPSGSSTARVLCEPVKAGPAAGAQAMVLYLSPFDAHLDALWLGLAVEDYQVLPVASFSPDELVARHQGHLPYCLHLAWGAHDGRIAVRAQGDPVRLSSARVAQVSASIDSIPLDIGLADLECHARLWDCAGLYAHAETAARLEQLNPQQRHRHAERAMERIPGRTEPGREINQIALYDAESAQWHFVALDFLAEVVAGPR
;
A
#
# COMPACT_ATOMS: atom_id res chain seq x y z
N MET A 1 -2.06 8.32 -30.10
CA MET A 1 -2.86 9.56 -29.95
C MET A 1 -2.47 10.18 -28.62
N GLY A 2 -2.02 11.44 -28.61
CA GLY A 2 -1.56 12.12 -27.39
C GLY A 2 -2.73 12.58 -26.52
N PHE A 3 -2.51 12.62 -25.21
CA PHE A 3 -3.46 13.21 -24.26
C PHE A 3 -3.51 14.73 -24.46
N PRO A 4 -4.70 15.36 -24.50
CA PRO A 4 -4.81 16.81 -24.63
C PRO A 4 -4.20 17.53 -23.42
N ALA A 5 -3.45 18.60 -23.67
CA ALA A 5 -2.84 19.41 -22.60
C ALA A 5 -3.92 20.01 -21.68
N GLY A 6 -3.77 19.81 -20.37
CA GLY A 6 -4.65 20.40 -19.34
C GLY A 6 -5.80 19.53 -18.85
N ARG A 7 -6.03 18.34 -19.42
CA ARG A 7 -7.02 17.38 -18.91
C ARG A 7 -6.42 16.64 -17.72
N ARG A 8 -7.06 16.73 -16.55
CA ARG A 8 -6.65 15.99 -15.34
C ARG A 8 -7.54 14.77 -15.17
N HIS A 9 -6.96 13.57 -15.24
CA HIS A 9 -7.72 12.38 -14.89
C HIS A 9 -7.88 12.32 -13.37
N THR A 10 -9.03 11.81 -12.93
CA THR A 10 -9.24 11.38 -11.55
C THR A 10 -9.24 9.86 -11.47
N VAL A 11 -8.96 9.33 -10.30
CA VAL A 11 -9.09 7.89 -10.05
C VAL A 11 -10.45 7.62 -9.42
N LEU A 12 -11.16 6.60 -9.93
CA LEU A 12 -12.42 6.13 -9.36
C LEU A 12 -12.19 4.78 -8.70
N ALA A 13 -12.54 4.68 -7.42
CA ALA A 13 -12.51 3.43 -6.66
C ALA A 13 -13.85 3.24 -5.94
N ALA A 14 -14.33 2.00 -5.88
CA ALA A 14 -15.56 1.65 -5.15
C ALA A 14 -15.39 1.69 -3.62
N LEU A 15 -14.14 1.83 -3.16
CA LEU A 15 -13.74 1.82 -1.75
C LEU A 15 -12.88 3.05 -1.44
N PRO A 16 -12.83 3.48 -0.17
CA PRO A 16 -11.91 4.52 0.27
C PRO A 16 -10.47 3.97 0.21
N LEU A 17 -9.76 4.30 -0.87
CA LEU A 17 -8.34 3.96 -1.03
C LEU A 17 -7.49 5.21 -0.84
N HIS A 18 -6.27 5.00 -0.38
CA HIS A 18 -5.32 6.05 -0.08
C HIS A 18 -4.03 5.86 -0.87
N VAL A 19 -3.33 6.96 -1.10
CA VAL A 19 -2.00 6.99 -1.71
C VAL A 19 -1.04 7.81 -0.86
N LEU A 20 0.21 7.35 -0.77
CA LEU A 20 1.31 8.11 -0.16
C LEU A 20 1.96 9.01 -1.21
N VAL A 21 1.95 10.31 -0.97
CA VAL A 21 2.52 11.31 -1.88
C VAL A 21 3.63 12.07 -1.16
N ARG A 22 4.85 11.98 -1.68
CA ARG A 22 5.98 12.78 -1.21
C ARG A 22 5.87 14.21 -1.75
N LEU A 23 5.96 15.17 -0.85
CA LEU A 23 6.05 16.58 -1.17
C LEU A 23 7.48 16.89 -1.63
N GLN A 24 7.61 17.63 -2.72
CA GLN A 24 8.93 18.15 -3.11
C GLN A 24 9.20 19.47 -2.38
N PRO A 25 10.48 19.79 -2.11
CA PRO A 25 10.84 21.12 -1.64
C PRO A 25 10.28 22.18 -2.60
N SER A 26 9.82 23.29 -2.03
CA SER A 26 9.19 24.41 -2.73
C SER A 26 9.97 24.80 -3.99
N GLY A 27 9.34 24.61 -5.17
CA GLY A 27 9.91 24.92 -6.48
C GLY A 27 9.57 23.93 -7.59
N SER A 28 9.17 22.71 -7.23
CA SER A 28 8.70 21.67 -8.17
C SER A 28 7.21 21.40 -7.97
N SER A 29 6.41 21.50 -9.04
CA SER A 29 4.96 21.29 -8.98
C SER A 29 4.52 19.83 -8.97
N THR A 30 5.46 18.89 -9.06
CA THR A 30 5.16 17.46 -9.27
C THR A 30 5.33 16.69 -7.96
N ALA A 31 4.23 16.50 -7.23
CA ALA A 31 4.20 15.65 -6.05
C ALA A 31 4.39 14.18 -6.49
N ARG A 32 5.25 13.42 -5.79
CA ARG A 32 5.62 12.06 -6.21
C ARG A 32 4.86 11.03 -5.38
N VAL A 33 3.94 10.31 -6.01
CA VAL A 33 3.28 9.16 -5.38
C VAL A 33 4.26 7.99 -5.23
N LEU A 34 4.17 7.27 -4.11
CA LEU A 34 4.91 6.05 -3.89
C LEU A 34 4.54 5.01 -4.95
N CYS A 35 5.56 4.47 -5.59
CA CYS A 35 5.44 3.38 -6.55
C CYS A 35 6.30 2.20 -6.11
N GLU A 36 5.87 0.99 -6.46
CA GLU A 36 6.59 -0.25 -6.18
C GLU A 36 6.86 -1.05 -7.46
N PRO A 37 8.08 -1.61 -7.65
CA PRO A 37 8.35 -2.51 -8.76
C PRO A 37 7.52 -3.79 -8.65
N VAL A 38 6.76 -4.09 -9.70
CA VAL A 38 5.99 -5.33 -9.81
C VAL A 38 6.87 -6.44 -10.38
N LYS A 39 7.00 -7.55 -9.63
CA LYS A 39 7.84 -8.69 -10.03
C LYS A 39 7.13 -9.71 -10.94
N ALA A 40 5.82 -9.86 -10.78
CA ALA A 40 5.06 -10.93 -11.44
C ALA A 40 3.62 -10.50 -11.75
N GLY A 41 2.96 -11.24 -12.64
CA GLY A 41 1.58 -10.98 -13.06
C GLY A 41 1.46 -9.96 -14.20
N PRO A 42 0.23 -9.50 -14.50
CA PRO A 42 -0.05 -8.66 -15.67
C PRO A 42 0.68 -7.30 -15.68
N ALA A 43 1.09 -6.81 -14.51
CA ALA A 43 1.82 -5.56 -14.36
C ALA A 43 3.35 -5.76 -14.23
N ALA A 44 3.88 -6.98 -14.43
CA ALA A 44 5.30 -7.28 -14.24
C ALA A 44 6.22 -6.31 -15.02
N GLY A 45 7.27 -5.83 -14.35
CA GLY A 45 8.21 -4.85 -14.91
C GLY A 45 7.76 -3.39 -14.79
N ALA A 46 6.51 -3.12 -14.39
CA ALA A 46 6.03 -1.77 -14.14
C ALA A 46 6.42 -1.24 -12.74
N GLN A 47 6.37 0.09 -12.60
CA GLN A 47 6.38 0.80 -11.32
C GLN A 47 4.93 1.13 -10.97
N ALA A 48 4.32 0.31 -10.12
CA ALA A 48 2.90 0.42 -9.80
C ALA A 48 2.67 1.41 -8.66
N MET A 49 1.70 2.31 -8.83
CA MET A 49 1.21 3.18 -7.76
C MET A 49 0.70 2.33 -6.59
N VAL A 50 1.19 2.58 -5.38
CA VAL A 50 0.78 1.82 -4.20
C VAL A 50 -0.52 2.40 -3.64
N LEU A 51 -1.52 1.54 -3.47
CA LEU A 51 -2.82 1.83 -2.90
C LEU A 51 -2.94 1.19 -1.52
N TYR A 52 -3.55 1.91 -0.58
CA TYR A 52 -3.77 1.45 0.78
C TYR A 52 -5.25 1.47 1.14
N LEU A 53 -5.71 0.41 1.81
CA LEU A 53 -7.04 0.37 2.42
C LEU A 53 -7.11 1.23 3.68
N SER A 54 -5.98 1.40 4.36
CA SER A 54 -5.86 2.22 5.57
C SER A 54 -4.86 3.36 5.37
N PRO A 55 -5.21 4.62 5.71
CA PRO A 55 -4.24 5.70 5.68
C PRO A 55 -3.10 5.48 6.67
N PHE A 56 -3.33 4.71 7.74
CA PHE A 56 -2.30 4.36 8.73
C PHE A 56 -1.14 3.57 8.11
N ASP A 57 -1.43 2.60 7.23
CA ASP A 57 -0.38 1.83 6.54
C ASP A 57 0.46 2.70 5.61
N ALA A 58 -0.18 3.68 4.95
CA ALA A 58 0.54 4.67 4.16
C ALA A 58 1.47 5.56 5.02
N HIS A 59 1.05 5.92 6.23
CA HIS A 59 1.90 6.62 7.21
C HIS A 59 3.07 5.74 7.68
N LEU A 60 2.87 4.43 7.85
CA LEU A 60 3.97 3.49 8.16
C LEU A 60 5.00 3.43 7.04
N ASP A 61 4.55 3.34 5.79
CA ASP A 61 5.46 3.36 4.65
C ASP A 61 6.21 4.68 4.52
N ALA A 62 5.60 5.82 4.86
CA ALA A 62 6.30 7.10 4.91
C ALA A 62 7.48 7.08 5.90
N LEU A 63 7.27 6.49 7.08
CA LEU A 63 8.33 6.33 8.08
C LEU A 63 9.42 5.36 7.66
N TRP A 64 9.06 4.27 6.97
CA TRP A 64 10.05 3.37 6.35
C TRP A 64 10.94 4.08 5.34
N LEU A 65 10.38 5.02 4.59
CA LEU A 65 11.10 5.87 3.64
C LEU A 65 11.88 7.02 4.32
N GLY A 66 11.82 7.12 5.65
CA GLY A 66 12.48 8.16 6.42
C GLY A 66 11.90 9.57 6.20
N LEU A 67 10.63 9.67 5.84
CA LEU A 67 9.97 10.96 5.59
C LEU A 67 9.45 11.57 6.90
N ALA A 68 9.76 12.85 7.12
CA ALA A 68 9.15 13.63 8.19
C ALA A 68 7.67 13.92 7.84
N VAL A 69 6.83 14.19 8.83
CA VAL A 69 5.39 14.43 8.62
C VAL A 69 5.10 15.64 7.70
N GLU A 70 6.04 16.57 7.60
CA GLU A 70 5.98 17.73 6.71
C GLU A 70 6.38 17.43 5.25
N ASP A 71 7.01 16.28 5.01
CA ASP A 71 7.58 15.90 3.69
C ASP A 71 6.64 15.01 2.86
N TYR A 72 5.46 14.65 3.39
CA TYR A 72 4.51 13.81 2.67
C TYR A 72 3.05 14.12 3.03
N GLN A 73 2.16 13.61 2.19
CA GLN A 73 0.72 13.58 2.42
C GLN A 73 0.20 12.17 2.14
N VAL A 74 -0.79 11.77 2.93
CA VAL A 74 -1.65 10.61 2.62
C VAL A 74 -2.96 11.17 2.13
N LEU A 75 -3.31 10.90 0.87
CA LEU A 75 -4.48 11.46 0.21
C LEU A 75 -5.46 10.34 -0.16
N PRO A 76 -6.78 10.58 -0.11
CA PRO A 76 -7.73 9.76 -0.84
C PRO A 76 -7.31 9.67 -2.30
N VAL A 77 -7.33 8.47 -2.90
CA VAL A 77 -6.87 8.25 -4.27
C VAL A 77 -7.64 9.12 -5.28
N ALA A 78 -8.92 9.38 -5.00
CA ALA A 78 -9.78 10.24 -5.84
C ALA A 78 -9.30 11.70 -5.90
N SER A 79 -8.52 12.15 -4.91
CA SER A 79 -7.93 13.48 -4.85
C SER A 79 -6.55 13.57 -5.53
N PHE A 80 -6.00 12.44 -5.98
CA PHE A 80 -4.71 12.36 -6.67
C PHE A 80 -4.89 12.33 -8.19
N SER A 81 -4.04 13.08 -8.91
CA SER A 81 -3.99 13.05 -10.38
C SER A 81 -2.89 12.07 -10.83
N PRO A 82 -3.24 10.99 -11.57
CA PRO A 82 -2.29 9.97 -12.00
C PRO A 82 -1.62 10.28 -13.33
N ASP A 83 -1.82 11.47 -13.91
CA ASP A 83 -1.47 11.79 -15.30
C ASP A 83 0.02 11.58 -15.62
N GLU A 84 0.90 11.90 -14.67
CA GLU A 84 2.34 11.67 -14.83
C GLU A 84 2.68 10.18 -14.94
N LEU A 85 1.99 9.33 -14.16
CA LEU A 85 2.17 7.88 -14.24
C LEU A 85 1.62 7.34 -15.55
N VAL A 86 0.44 7.81 -15.96
CA VAL A 86 -0.18 7.42 -17.24
C VAL A 86 0.74 7.76 -18.41
N ALA A 87 1.32 8.97 -18.41
CA ALA A 87 2.28 9.38 -19.42
C ALA A 87 3.55 8.52 -19.41
N ARG A 88 4.11 8.25 -18.22
CA ARG A 88 5.30 7.40 -18.04
C ARG A 88 5.08 5.97 -18.54
N HIS A 89 3.87 5.45 -18.36
CA HIS A 89 3.47 4.10 -18.74
C HIS A 89 2.66 4.04 -20.04
N GLN A 90 2.84 5.03 -20.93
CA GLN A 90 2.32 5.03 -22.30
C GLN A 90 0.81 4.79 -22.40
N GLY A 91 0.03 5.45 -21.54
CA GLY A 91 -1.43 5.33 -21.50
C GLY A 91 -1.94 4.20 -20.60
N HIS A 92 -1.08 3.60 -19.80
CA HIS A 92 -1.47 2.62 -18.79
C HIS A 92 -1.26 3.20 -17.39
N LEU A 93 -2.07 2.79 -16.43
CA LEU A 93 -1.87 3.07 -15.02
C LEU A 93 -1.65 1.75 -14.27
N PRO A 94 -0.39 1.35 -14.02
CA PRO A 94 -0.08 0.25 -13.13
C PRO A 94 -0.34 0.65 -11.68
N TYR A 95 -1.01 -0.19 -10.91
CA TYR A 95 -1.28 0.02 -9.49
C TYR A 95 -1.21 -1.30 -8.72
N CYS A 96 -0.94 -1.23 -7.42
CA CYS A 96 -0.96 -2.38 -6.54
C CYS A 96 -1.63 -2.06 -5.21
N LEU A 97 -2.47 -2.97 -4.73
CA LEU A 97 -3.09 -2.89 -3.42
C LEU A 97 -2.14 -3.50 -2.39
N HIS A 98 -1.68 -2.70 -1.42
CA HIS A 98 -0.92 -3.20 -0.28
C HIS A 98 -1.82 -4.07 0.62
N LEU A 99 -1.36 -5.27 0.95
CA LEU A 99 -2.11 -6.22 1.78
C LEU A 99 -1.44 -6.51 3.12
N ALA A 100 -0.11 -6.63 3.13
CA ALA A 100 0.70 -6.89 4.32
C ALA A 100 2.18 -6.60 4.05
N TRP A 101 3.00 -6.64 5.10
CA TRP A 101 4.45 -6.71 4.96
C TRP A 101 4.92 -8.16 4.97
N GLY A 102 5.98 -8.46 4.22
CA GLY A 102 6.67 -9.74 4.30
C GLY A 102 7.51 -9.81 5.57
N ALA A 103 7.61 -11.01 6.16
CA ALA A 103 8.41 -11.27 7.35
C ALA A 103 9.15 -12.61 7.27
N HIS A 104 10.16 -12.73 8.12
CA HIS A 104 10.91 -13.95 8.34
C HIS A 104 11.21 -14.09 9.83
N ASP A 105 10.76 -15.20 10.44
CA ASP A 105 11.02 -15.58 11.84
C ASP A 105 10.79 -14.43 12.84
N GLY A 106 9.62 -13.77 12.75
CA GLY A 106 9.20 -12.70 13.65
C GLY A 106 9.85 -11.34 13.38
N ARG A 107 10.48 -11.16 12.22
CA ARG A 107 11.13 -9.91 11.81
C ARG A 107 10.64 -9.45 10.45
N ILE A 108 10.55 -8.14 10.25
CA ILE A 108 10.13 -7.58 8.96
C ILE A 108 11.21 -7.85 7.92
N ALA A 109 10.81 -8.45 6.80
CA ALA A 109 11.69 -8.73 5.69
C ALA A 109 12.01 -7.43 4.94
N VAL A 110 13.29 -7.24 4.59
CA VAL A 110 13.75 -6.06 3.87
C VAL A 110 14.41 -6.42 2.54
N ARG A 111 14.26 -5.53 1.56
CA ARG A 111 14.91 -5.59 0.25
C ARG A 111 16.38 -5.22 0.37
N ALA A 112 17.16 -5.48 -0.68
CA ALA A 112 18.58 -5.09 -0.75
C ALA A 112 18.82 -3.59 -0.46
N GLN A 113 17.84 -2.75 -0.80
CA GLN A 113 17.88 -1.30 -0.60
C GLN A 113 17.45 -0.86 0.81
N GLY A 114 17.05 -1.79 1.69
CA GLY A 114 16.60 -1.51 3.05
C GLY A 114 15.09 -1.28 3.20
N ASP A 115 14.36 -1.12 2.09
CA ASP A 115 12.90 -0.98 2.09
C ASP A 115 12.20 -2.26 2.57
N PRO A 116 11.05 -2.16 3.25
CA PRO A 116 10.29 -3.33 3.64
C PRO A 116 9.77 -4.06 2.40
N VAL A 117 9.69 -5.38 2.47
CA VAL A 117 9.01 -6.16 1.43
C VAL A 117 7.51 -6.02 1.63
N ARG A 118 6.79 -5.53 0.62
CA ARG A 118 5.32 -5.49 0.62
C ARG A 118 4.78 -6.69 -0.13
N LEU A 119 3.70 -7.23 0.40
CA LEU A 119 2.86 -8.20 -0.28
C LEU A 119 1.66 -7.44 -0.81
N SER A 120 1.50 -7.45 -2.14
CA SER A 120 0.56 -6.58 -2.83
C SER A 120 -0.09 -7.31 -4.00
N SER A 121 -1.34 -6.96 -4.32
CA SER A 121 -2.02 -7.42 -5.53
C SER A 121 -1.89 -6.36 -6.63
N ALA A 122 -1.23 -6.69 -7.74
CA ALA A 122 -0.92 -5.74 -8.81
C ALA A 122 -1.85 -5.90 -10.03
N ARG A 123 -2.22 -4.77 -10.65
CA ARG A 123 -3.06 -4.68 -11.84
C ARG A 123 -2.62 -3.52 -12.74
N VAL A 124 -3.19 -3.46 -13.94
CA VAL A 124 -2.98 -2.36 -14.89
C VAL A 124 -4.34 -1.88 -15.39
N ALA A 125 -4.62 -0.59 -15.26
CA ALA A 125 -5.75 0.04 -15.94
C ALA A 125 -5.30 0.61 -17.29
N GLN A 126 -6.09 0.39 -18.33
CA GLN A 126 -5.90 1.05 -19.62
C GLN A 126 -6.59 2.41 -19.60
N VAL A 127 -5.86 3.48 -19.92
CA VAL A 127 -6.37 4.85 -19.92
C VAL A 127 -6.57 5.31 -21.35
N SER A 128 -7.81 5.66 -21.70
CA SER A 128 -8.13 6.26 -22.99
C SER A 128 -8.21 7.78 -22.86
N ALA A 129 -7.92 8.50 -23.95
CA ALA A 129 -8.03 9.96 -23.95
C ALA A 129 -9.48 10.48 -23.81
N SER A 130 -10.47 9.59 -23.89
CA SER A 130 -11.90 9.88 -23.83
C SER A 130 -12.52 9.76 -22.44
N ILE A 131 -11.81 9.18 -21.45
CA ILE A 131 -12.32 9.05 -20.08
C ILE A 131 -11.74 10.14 -19.20
N ASP A 132 -12.56 10.70 -18.30
CA ASP A 132 -12.11 11.65 -17.27
C ASP A 132 -11.74 10.96 -15.96
N SER A 133 -12.28 9.75 -15.74
CA SER A 133 -12.07 8.98 -14.53
C SER A 133 -11.58 7.59 -14.88
N ILE A 134 -10.50 7.17 -14.22
CA ILE A 134 -9.86 5.86 -14.39
C ILE A 134 -10.41 4.93 -13.31
N PRO A 135 -11.27 3.96 -13.64
CA PRO A 135 -11.75 2.99 -12.68
C PRO A 135 -10.61 2.05 -12.26
N LEU A 136 -10.42 1.88 -10.95
CA LEU A 136 -9.57 0.84 -10.40
C LEU A 136 -10.39 -0.42 -10.18
N ASP A 137 -9.86 -1.54 -10.69
CA ASP A 137 -10.41 -2.87 -10.51
C ASP A 137 -9.81 -3.50 -9.26
N ILE A 138 -10.39 -3.16 -8.11
CA ILE A 138 -10.15 -3.87 -6.84
C ILE A 138 -11.29 -4.87 -6.68
N GLY A 139 -10.99 -6.12 -7.00
CA GLY A 139 -12.00 -7.19 -7.04
C GLY A 139 -12.35 -7.70 -5.65
N LEU A 140 -13.49 -8.38 -5.54
CA LEU A 140 -13.92 -9.05 -4.30
C LEU A 140 -12.84 -10.00 -3.75
N ALA A 141 -12.13 -10.72 -4.63
CA ALA A 141 -11.05 -11.62 -4.23
C ALA A 141 -9.88 -10.91 -3.53
N ASP A 142 -9.56 -9.65 -3.91
CA ASP A 142 -8.51 -8.88 -3.25
C ASP A 142 -8.94 -8.47 -1.83
N LEU A 143 -10.23 -8.16 -1.64
CA LEU A 143 -10.82 -7.79 -0.34
C LEU A 143 -11.00 -8.99 0.59
N GLU A 144 -11.45 -10.12 0.05
CA GLU A 144 -11.53 -11.38 0.78
C GLU A 144 -10.14 -11.86 1.19
N CYS A 145 -9.14 -11.71 0.32
CA CYS A 145 -7.75 -11.97 0.67
C CYS A 145 -7.32 -11.11 1.86
N HIS A 146 -7.52 -9.78 1.77
CA HIS A 146 -7.21 -8.86 2.86
C HIS A 146 -7.89 -9.27 4.17
N ALA A 147 -9.21 -9.44 4.19
CA ALA A 147 -9.96 -9.83 5.39
C ALA A 147 -9.43 -11.14 6.01
N ARG A 148 -9.14 -12.14 5.18
CA ARG A 148 -8.60 -13.42 5.63
C ARG A 148 -7.20 -13.30 6.24
N LEU A 149 -6.34 -12.39 5.76
CA LEU A 149 -5.04 -12.15 6.39
C LEU A 149 -5.21 -11.65 7.82
N TRP A 150 -6.15 -10.74 8.05
CA TRP A 150 -6.46 -10.22 9.39
C TRP A 150 -7.11 -11.27 10.29
N ASP A 151 -8.05 -12.07 9.78
CA ASP A 151 -8.67 -13.17 10.52
C ASP A 151 -7.63 -14.21 10.97
N CYS A 152 -6.71 -14.61 10.07
CA CYS A 152 -5.63 -15.54 10.39
C CYS A 152 -4.65 -14.99 11.43
N ALA A 153 -4.54 -13.66 11.56
CA ALA A 153 -3.77 -13.01 12.63
C ALA A 153 -4.54 -12.92 13.95
N GLY A 154 -5.82 -13.34 13.98
CA GLY A 154 -6.72 -13.23 15.12
C GLY A 154 -7.30 -11.82 15.31
N LEU A 155 -7.23 -10.96 14.27
CA LEU A 155 -7.53 -9.54 14.34
C LEU A 155 -8.94 -9.24 13.77
N TYR A 156 -9.96 -9.77 14.42
CA TYR A 156 -11.35 -9.70 13.94
C TYR A 156 -11.96 -8.28 14.02
N ALA A 157 -11.48 -7.43 14.93
CA ALA A 157 -11.98 -6.05 15.14
C ALA A 157 -11.15 -4.99 14.37
N HIS A 158 -10.41 -5.40 13.33
CA HIS A 158 -9.51 -4.50 12.62
C HIS A 158 -10.23 -3.37 11.89
N ALA A 159 -11.45 -3.61 11.39
CA ALA A 159 -12.23 -2.61 10.68
C ALA A 159 -12.64 -1.45 11.60
N GLU A 160 -13.07 -1.74 12.83
CA GLU A 160 -13.40 -0.72 13.84
C GLU A 160 -12.16 0.09 14.23
N THR A 161 -11.03 -0.58 14.42
CA THR A 161 -9.76 0.07 14.75
C THR A 161 -9.27 0.96 13.60
N ALA A 162 -9.35 0.50 12.36
CA ALA A 162 -9.02 1.28 11.17
C ALA A 162 -9.92 2.53 11.04
N ALA A 163 -11.23 2.40 11.24
CA ALA A 163 -12.17 3.51 11.19
C ALA A 163 -11.88 4.58 12.27
N ARG A 164 -11.47 4.17 13.48
CA ARG A 164 -11.04 5.10 14.53
C ARG A 164 -9.76 5.85 14.15
N LEU A 165 -8.78 5.16 13.57
CA LEU A 165 -7.54 5.79 13.10
C LEU A 165 -7.78 6.75 11.93
N GLU A 166 -8.73 6.44 11.07
CA GLU A 166 -9.10 7.30 9.93
C GLU A 166 -9.65 8.67 10.39
N GLN A 167 -10.35 8.72 11.53
CA GLN A 167 -10.88 9.96 12.11
C GLN A 167 -9.79 10.88 12.71
N LEU A 168 -8.59 10.36 12.92
CA LEU A 168 -7.47 11.15 13.45
C LEU A 168 -6.91 12.10 12.39
N ASN A 169 -6.36 13.23 12.85
CA ASN A 169 -5.65 14.13 11.95
C ASN A 169 -4.31 13.51 11.49
N PRO A 170 -3.70 14.01 10.40
CA PRO A 170 -2.47 13.44 9.84
C PRO A 170 -1.30 13.35 10.84
N GLN A 171 -1.13 14.35 11.71
CA GLN A 171 -0.06 14.35 12.72
C GLN A 171 -0.28 13.27 13.79
N GLN A 172 -1.52 13.07 14.21
CA GLN A 172 -1.88 11.99 15.14
C GLN A 172 -1.66 10.63 14.49
N ARG A 173 -2.09 10.43 13.23
CA ARG A 173 -1.82 9.18 12.50
C ARG A 173 -0.33 8.89 12.36
N HIS A 174 0.47 9.90 12.02
CA HIS A 174 1.92 9.76 11.97
C HIS A 174 2.51 9.30 13.31
N ARG A 175 2.12 9.91 14.44
CA ARG A 175 2.57 9.47 15.78
C ARG A 175 2.14 8.04 16.13
N HIS A 176 0.96 7.62 15.70
CA HIS A 176 0.56 6.22 15.82
C HIS A 176 1.49 5.31 15.01
N ALA A 177 1.85 5.72 13.79
CA ALA A 177 2.76 4.96 12.94
C ALA A 177 4.20 4.93 13.52
N GLU A 178 4.69 6.02 14.11
CA GLU A 178 5.98 6.07 14.82
C GLU A 178 6.04 5.02 15.93
N ARG A 179 4.98 4.94 16.75
CA ARG A 179 4.88 3.92 17.80
C ARG A 179 4.81 2.49 17.27
N ALA A 180 4.28 2.29 16.06
CA ALA A 180 4.34 0.98 15.42
C ALA A 180 5.78 0.65 15.00
N MET A 181 6.49 1.62 14.41
CA MET A 181 7.88 1.46 13.98
C MET A 181 8.81 1.16 15.16
N GLU A 182 8.64 1.84 16.30
CA GLU A 182 9.38 1.58 17.55
C GLU A 182 9.17 0.16 18.08
N ARG A 183 8.03 -0.45 17.77
CA ARG A 183 7.65 -1.79 18.24
C ARG A 183 7.98 -2.91 17.28
N ILE A 184 8.62 -2.62 16.14
CA ILE A 184 9.11 -3.65 15.23
C ILE A 184 10.13 -4.51 15.99
N PRO A 185 9.91 -5.84 16.15
CA PRO A 185 10.83 -6.71 16.90
C PRO A 185 12.23 -6.80 16.28
N GLY A 186 12.32 -6.52 14.98
CA GLY A 186 13.56 -6.43 14.24
C GLY A 186 13.33 -6.48 12.74
N ARG A 187 14.41 -6.30 11.99
CA ARG A 187 14.45 -6.42 10.54
C ARG A 187 15.35 -7.61 10.18
N THR A 188 15.06 -8.27 9.07
CA THR A 188 15.91 -9.34 8.57
C THR A 188 17.17 -8.77 7.93
N GLU A 189 18.15 -9.62 7.68
CA GLU A 189 19.13 -9.32 6.64
C GLU A 189 18.43 -9.17 5.28
N PRO A 190 18.94 -8.31 4.38
CA PRO A 190 18.34 -8.14 3.06
C PRO A 190 18.29 -9.43 2.24
N GLY A 191 17.18 -9.62 1.52
CA GLY A 191 17.03 -10.73 0.57
C GLY A 191 16.70 -12.09 1.18
N ARG A 192 16.41 -12.14 2.49
CA ARG A 192 15.84 -13.34 3.12
C ARG A 192 14.51 -13.71 2.49
N GLU A 193 14.27 -15.02 2.37
CA GLU A 193 13.00 -15.55 1.89
C GLU A 193 11.89 -15.22 2.89
N ILE A 194 10.73 -14.84 2.37
CA ILE A 194 9.55 -14.52 3.18
C ILE A 194 8.91 -15.84 3.58
N ASN A 195 8.80 -16.13 4.88
CA ASN A 195 8.06 -17.29 5.39
C ASN A 195 6.82 -16.89 6.23
N GLN A 196 6.64 -15.58 6.46
CA GLN A 196 5.53 -15.02 7.22
C GLN A 196 5.01 -13.75 6.55
N ILE A 197 3.76 -13.41 6.86
CA ILE A 197 3.28 -12.03 6.74
C ILE A 197 3.40 -11.33 8.08
N ALA A 198 3.49 -10.00 8.04
CA ALA A 198 3.41 -9.14 9.20
C ALA A 198 2.28 -8.13 9.04
N LEU A 199 1.47 -7.99 10.10
CA LEU A 199 0.39 -7.02 10.24
C LEU A 199 0.59 -6.29 11.57
N TYR A 200 0.30 -4.99 11.60
CA TYR A 200 0.33 -4.24 12.84
C TYR A 200 -1.09 -4.09 13.39
N ASP A 201 -1.30 -4.63 14.59
CA ASP A 201 -2.52 -4.39 15.35
C ASP A 201 -2.37 -3.07 16.13
N ALA A 202 -3.07 -2.04 15.70
CA ALA A 202 -3.07 -0.76 16.37
C ALA A 202 -3.86 -0.73 17.69
N GLU A 203 -4.72 -1.72 17.95
CA GLU A 203 -5.49 -1.83 19.19
C GLU A 203 -4.60 -2.33 20.34
N SER A 204 -3.97 -3.50 20.18
CA SER A 204 -2.97 -4.00 21.16
C SER A 204 -1.61 -3.34 21.03
N ALA A 205 -1.41 -2.61 19.92
CA ALA A 205 -0.18 -1.95 19.55
C ALA A 205 1.00 -2.93 19.35
N GLN A 206 0.75 -4.08 18.70
CA GLN A 206 1.73 -5.15 18.49
C GLN A 206 1.82 -5.57 17.02
N TRP A 207 2.97 -6.12 16.63
CA TRP A 207 3.14 -6.76 15.33
C TRP A 207 2.76 -8.23 15.43
N HIS A 208 1.86 -8.66 14.54
CA HIS A 208 1.44 -10.03 14.38
C HIS A 208 2.15 -10.65 13.19
N PHE A 209 2.72 -11.84 13.40
CA PHE A 209 3.44 -12.60 12.37
C PHE A 209 2.71 -13.90 12.11
N VAL A 210 2.24 -14.09 10.88
CA VAL A 210 1.46 -15.28 10.49
C VAL A 210 2.23 -16.04 9.42
N ALA A 211 2.45 -17.33 9.64
CA ALA A 211 3.23 -18.16 8.74
C ALA A 211 2.49 -18.41 7.40
N LEU A 212 3.25 -18.40 6.29
CA LEU A 212 2.68 -18.54 4.95
C LEU A 212 2.11 -19.94 4.69
N ASP A 213 2.70 -20.98 5.29
CA ASP A 213 2.20 -22.36 5.25
C ASP A 213 0.83 -22.48 5.93
N PHE A 214 0.67 -21.88 7.11
CA PHE A 214 -0.61 -21.78 7.79
C PHE A 214 -1.65 -21.06 6.94
N LEU A 215 -1.29 -19.94 6.30
CA LEU A 215 -2.19 -19.24 5.37
C LEU A 215 -2.58 -20.14 4.20
N ALA A 216 -1.63 -20.87 3.61
CA ALA A 216 -1.90 -21.78 2.50
C ALA A 216 -2.88 -22.92 2.90
N GLU A 217 -2.75 -23.46 4.11
CA GLU A 217 -3.67 -24.46 4.66
C GLU A 217 -5.08 -23.90 4.87
N VAL A 218 -5.19 -22.69 5.43
CA VAL A 218 -6.48 -22.02 5.64
C VAL A 218 -7.13 -21.62 4.30
N VAL A 219 -6.35 -21.35 3.24
CA VAL A 219 -6.85 -21.09 1.87
C VAL A 219 -7.30 -22.38 1.16
N ALA A 220 -6.58 -23.48 1.35
CA ALA A 220 -6.91 -24.75 0.70
C ALA A 220 -8.16 -25.43 1.28
N GLY A 221 -8.59 -25.04 2.49
CA GLY A 221 -9.63 -25.74 3.25
C GLY A 221 -9.11 -27.06 3.85
N PRO A 222 -9.81 -27.66 4.83
CA PRO A 222 -9.41 -28.95 5.38
C PRO A 222 -9.41 -30.01 4.26
N ARG A 223 -8.30 -30.73 4.12
CA ARG A 223 -8.19 -31.90 3.24
C ARG A 223 -9.10 -33.03 3.71
#